data_AF-A0A368FUU7-F1
#
_entry.id   AF-A0A368FUU7-F1
#
_cell.length_a   1.000
_cell.length_b   1.000
_cell.length_c   1.000
_cell.angle_alpha   90.00
_cell.angle_beta   90.00
_cell.angle_gamma   90.00
#
_symmetry.space_group_name_H-M   'P 1'
#
loop_
_entity.id
_entity.type
_entity.pdbx_description
1 polymer ?
#
loop_
_entity_poly.entity_id
_entity_poly.type
_entity_poly.pdbx_seq_one_letter_code
_entity_poly.pdbx_strand_id
1 'polypeptide(L)'
;MSFYEQEGSSAASIDHRRKWDQVDLESKLGRSVVINKTTPAAETGGNMGMSMKVKRSTLEDVKERFKLKMAEKELEKKQKNMEEILGDVHEEEMRMNDYKKEKKAEQRKRKLIEAAPEEDDLDPELKAMMGTGSIMIANRLGIAALFLVVLALAYAAQPTSLDEKVKALQDLLYRQPAVRMNMDRWKTFVRQQPRNYSMIIMFTALSPGVNCPICKPAYDEFMIMANSYRYAHSELKQVYFGVVDYEEAPQIFQAVRFSLHTFITSN
;
A
#
# COMPACT_ATOMS: atom_id res chain seq x y z
N MET A 1 24.31 25.19 76.83
CA MET A 1 24.91 26.20 75.93
C MET A 1 24.92 25.59 74.54
N SER A 2 23.83 25.69 73.77
CA SER A 2 23.45 26.79 72.86
C SER A 2 24.47 27.05 71.75
N PHE A 3 24.11 26.82 70.49
CA PHE A 3 23.59 27.88 69.58
C PHE A 3 23.21 27.27 68.21
N TYR A 4 22.07 27.74 67.68
CA TYR A 4 21.53 27.63 66.30
C TYR A 4 22.58 28.09 65.25
N GLU A 5 22.58 27.88 63.92
CA GLU A 5 21.57 27.68 62.86
C GLU A 5 22.39 27.46 61.55
N GLN A 6 21.90 26.71 60.56
CA GLN A 6 21.73 27.18 59.16
C GLN A 6 21.38 26.06 58.18
N GLU A 7 20.11 26.14 57.76
CA GLU A 7 19.57 26.05 56.41
C GLU A 7 19.71 24.77 55.57
N GLY A 8 18.54 24.24 55.21
CA GLY A 8 18.36 23.12 54.32
C GLY A 8 18.63 23.46 52.86
N SER A 9 19.00 22.44 52.11
CA SER A 9 18.81 22.38 50.66
C SER A 9 18.11 21.07 50.35
N SER A 10 16.87 21.18 49.89
CA SER A 10 16.05 20.09 49.34
C SER A 10 16.84 19.28 48.31
N ALA A 11 16.80 17.95 48.41
CA ALA A 11 17.29 17.05 47.38
C ALA A 11 16.53 17.33 46.08
N ALA A 12 17.22 17.87 45.07
CA ALA A 12 16.65 18.11 43.75
C ALA A 12 16.36 16.77 43.07
N SER A 13 15.09 16.54 42.73
CA SER A 13 14.67 15.45 41.85
C SER A 13 15.37 15.59 40.50
N ILE A 14 16.20 14.62 40.13
CA ILE A 14 16.84 14.57 38.81
C ILE A 14 15.76 14.30 37.76
N ASP A 15 15.38 15.35 37.03
CA ASP A 15 14.47 15.25 35.89
C ASP A 15 15.23 14.71 34.67
N HIS A 16 14.95 13.47 34.27
CA HIS A 16 15.54 12.86 33.07
C HIS A 16 14.97 13.43 31.75
N ARG A 17 13.99 14.34 31.82
CA ARG A 17 13.50 15.04 30.64
C ARG A 17 14.51 16.09 30.25
N ARG A 18 15.47 15.73 29.37
CA ARG A 18 16.32 16.70 28.67
C ARG A 18 15.42 17.75 28.02
N LYS A 19 15.32 18.91 28.67
CA LYS A 19 14.72 20.10 28.11
C LYS A 19 15.73 20.59 27.08
N TRP A 20 15.35 20.54 25.81
CA TRP A 20 16.20 21.03 24.73
C TRP A 20 16.44 22.52 24.99
N ASP A 21 17.67 22.88 25.37
CA ASP A 21 18.04 24.27 25.54
C ASP A 21 18.00 24.95 24.17
N GLN A 22 17.38 26.13 24.10
CA GLN A 22 17.22 26.89 22.86
C GLN A 22 18.57 27.14 22.16
N VAL A 23 19.63 27.28 22.94
CA VAL A 23 21.02 27.44 22.47
C VAL A 23 21.54 26.18 21.75
N ASP A 24 21.18 24.98 22.22
CA ASP A 24 21.59 23.71 21.61
C ASP A 24 20.81 23.46 20.30
N LEU A 25 19.55 23.89 20.25
CA LEU A 25 18.72 23.85 19.03
C LEU A 25 19.27 24.78 17.94
N GLU A 26 19.66 26.01 18.30
CA GLU A 26 20.26 26.99 17.38
C GLU A 26 21.62 26.51 16.84
N SER A 27 22.44 25.87 17.67
CA SER A 27 23.74 25.31 17.27
C SER A 27 23.64 24.17 16.25
N LYS A 28 22.54 23.39 16.30
CA LYS A 28 22.26 22.27 15.39
C LYS A 28 21.57 22.73 14.11
N LEU A 29 20.69 23.72 14.19
CA LEU A 29 20.05 24.36 13.03
C LEU A 29 21.08 25.09 12.14
N GLY A 30 22.10 25.72 12.73
CA GLY A 30 23.20 26.35 11.98
C GLY A 30 24.06 25.37 11.17
N ARG A 31 23.95 24.05 11.40
CA ARG A 31 24.72 23.01 10.70
C ARG A 31 23.89 22.19 9.71
N SER A 32 22.55 22.29 9.71
CA SER A 32 21.72 21.49 8.81
C SER A 32 21.71 22.10 7.40
N VAL A 33 22.46 21.50 6.49
CA VAL A 33 22.41 21.81 5.06
C VAL A 33 21.18 21.13 4.45
N VAL A 34 20.13 21.89 4.19
CA VAL A 34 18.93 21.38 3.49
C VAL A 34 19.15 21.54 1.98
N ILE A 35 19.31 20.43 1.28
CA ILE A 35 19.46 20.41 -0.19
C ILE A 35 18.06 20.54 -0.81
N ASN A 36 17.76 21.73 -1.33
CA ASN A 36 16.50 21.96 -2.05
C ASN A 36 16.70 21.63 -3.54
N LYS A 37 15.99 20.64 -4.08
CA LYS A 37 15.93 20.39 -5.54
C LYS A 37 14.89 21.31 -6.17
N THR A 38 15.29 22.52 -6.57
CA THR A 38 14.49 23.33 -7.48
C THR A 38 14.89 23.01 -8.92
N THR A 39 14.01 22.36 -9.67
CA THR A 39 14.11 22.24 -11.13
C THR A 39 13.84 23.62 -11.76
N PRO A 40 14.75 24.20 -12.55
CA PRO A 40 14.39 25.34 -13.38
C PRO A 40 13.57 24.84 -14.58
N ALA A 41 12.51 25.59 -14.89
CA ALA A 41 11.68 25.37 -16.08
C ALA A 41 12.54 25.44 -17.35
N ALA A 42 12.13 24.65 -18.34
CA ALA A 42 12.82 24.45 -19.61
C ALA A 42 13.04 25.77 -20.37
N GLU A 43 14.29 26.13 -20.57
CA GLU A 43 14.72 27.00 -21.67
C GLU A 43 15.76 26.27 -22.53
N THR A 44 15.42 26.25 -23.80
CA THR A 44 16.08 25.80 -25.03
C THR A 44 17.60 25.64 -25.01
N GLY A 45 18.06 24.40 -25.26
CA GLY A 45 19.34 24.11 -25.93
C GLY A 45 20.63 24.18 -25.09
N GLY A 46 21.09 23.03 -24.58
CA GLY A 46 22.47 22.84 -24.10
C GLY A 46 22.53 22.23 -22.69
N ASN A 47 23.25 21.11 -22.56
CA ASN A 47 23.58 20.35 -21.34
C ASN A 47 22.61 20.51 -20.14
N MET A 48 21.70 19.53 -19.98
CA MET A 48 20.96 19.29 -18.73
C MET A 48 21.88 18.80 -17.59
N GLY A 49 22.95 19.55 -17.30
CA GLY A 49 23.67 19.40 -16.05
C GLY A 49 22.84 20.05 -14.95
N MET A 50 22.33 19.26 -14.00
CA MET A 50 21.87 19.78 -12.71
C MET A 50 23.03 20.53 -12.07
N SER A 51 23.12 21.83 -12.30
CA SER A 51 24.00 22.70 -11.52
C SER A 51 23.34 22.89 -10.15
N MET A 52 23.71 22.03 -9.20
CA MET A 52 23.33 22.17 -7.80
C MET A 52 23.85 23.51 -7.28
N LYS A 53 22.95 24.49 -7.14
CA LYS A 53 23.24 25.71 -6.37
C LYS A 53 22.95 25.42 -4.91
N VAL A 54 24.00 25.09 -4.15
CA VAL A 54 23.93 24.93 -2.69
C VAL A 54 23.68 26.30 -2.06
N LYS A 55 22.41 26.68 -1.89
CA LYS A 55 22.04 27.83 -1.05
C LYS A 55 21.87 27.33 0.38
N ARG A 56 22.72 27.82 1.29
CA ARG A 56 22.50 27.62 2.73
C ARG A 56 21.24 28.42 3.09
N SER A 57 20.22 27.73 3.61
CA SER A 57 18.99 28.40 4.05
C SER A 57 19.29 29.29 5.23
N THR A 58 18.74 30.50 5.26
CA THR A 58 18.88 31.37 6.43
C THR A 58 17.89 30.96 7.54
N LEU A 59 18.05 31.50 8.75
CA LEU A 59 17.17 31.17 9.88
C LEU A 59 15.73 31.60 9.63
N GLU A 60 15.53 32.67 8.84
CA GLU A 60 14.24 33.20 8.42
C GLU A 60 13.49 32.20 7.53
N ASP A 61 14.17 31.63 6.52
CA ASP A 61 13.59 30.62 5.62
C ASP A 61 13.11 29.37 6.38
N VAL A 62 13.87 28.98 7.40
CA VAL A 62 13.53 27.82 8.24
C VAL A 62 12.31 28.13 9.11
N LYS A 63 12.26 29.32 9.70
CA LYS A 63 11.13 29.77 10.53
C LYS A 63 9.82 29.84 9.74
N GLU A 64 9.86 30.29 8.48
CA GLU A 64 8.68 30.30 7.61
C GLU A 64 8.19 28.90 7.28
N ARG A 65 9.10 27.97 6.97
CA ARG A 65 8.73 26.57 6.73
C ARG A 65 8.09 25.90 7.93
N PHE A 66 8.58 26.18 9.14
CA PHE A 66 7.95 25.66 10.35
C PHE A 66 6.56 26.27 10.59
N LYS A 67 6.37 27.57 10.33
CA LYS A 67 5.04 28.20 10.43
C LYS A 67 4.03 27.59 9.46
N LEU A 68 4.43 27.36 8.20
CA LEU A 68 3.57 26.73 7.21
C LEU A 68 3.19 25.30 7.61
N LYS A 69 4.16 24.48 8.05
CA LYS A 69 3.88 23.11 8.52
C LYS A 69 3.00 23.06 9.77
N MET A 70 3.15 24.02 10.68
CA MET A 70 2.27 24.12 11.85
C MET A 70 0.84 24.49 11.45
N ALA A 71 0.66 25.42 10.51
CA ALA A 71 -0.65 25.78 9.97
C ALA A 71 -1.32 24.62 9.22
N GLU A 72 -0.56 23.86 8.43
CA GLU A 72 -1.04 22.64 7.74
C GLU A 72 -1.53 21.59 8.75
N LYS A 73 -0.77 21.35 9.82
CA LYS A 73 -1.17 20.42 10.89
C LYS A 73 -2.41 20.88 11.66
N GLU A 74 -2.60 22.18 11.84
CA GLU A 74 -3.83 22.73 12.44
C GLU A 74 -5.04 22.56 11.52
N LEU A 75 -4.88 22.74 10.21
CA LEU A 75 -5.93 22.48 9.23
C LEU A 75 -6.30 20.99 9.19
N GLU A 76 -5.32 20.10 9.20
CA GLU A 76 -5.56 18.65 9.23
C GLU A 76 -6.35 18.24 10.49
N LYS A 77 -6.02 18.80 11.65
CA LYS A 77 -6.78 18.58 12.90
C LYS A 77 -8.22 19.10 12.78
N LYS A 78 -8.42 20.29 12.19
CA LYS A 78 -9.76 20.86 11.98
C LYS A 78 -10.57 20.02 10.98
N GLN A 79 -9.95 19.49 9.94
CA GLN A 79 -10.59 18.59 8.98
C GLN A 79 -11.04 17.29 9.65
N LYS A 80 -10.15 16.65 10.43
CA LYS A 80 -10.49 15.44 11.19
C LYS A 80 -11.64 15.67 12.18
N ASN A 81 -11.61 16.78 12.92
CA ASN A 81 -12.68 17.12 13.86
C ASN A 81 -14.02 17.40 13.14
N MET A 82 -13.98 18.02 11.96
CA MET A 82 -15.19 18.25 11.15
C MET A 82 -15.76 16.94 10.59
N GLU A 83 -14.89 16.03 10.15
CA GLU A 83 -15.28 14.71 9.63
C GLU A 83 -15.90 13.83 10.73
N GLU A 84 -15.35 13.86 11.94
CA GLU A 84 -15.91 13.19 13.12
C GLU A 84 -17.32 13.73 13.45
N ILE A 85 -17.48 15.05 13.50
CA ILE A 85 -18.80 15.69 13.72
C ILE A 85 -19.81 15.30 12.63
N LEU A 86 -19.39 15.25 11.36
CA LEU A 86 -20.28 14.85 10.26
C LEU A 86 -20.67 13.37 10.35
N GLY A 87 -19.75 12.51 10.79
CA GLY A 87 -19.98 11.09 11.02
C GLY A 87 -21.04 10.84 12.09
N ASP A 88 -20.93 11.53 13.24
CA ASP A 88 -21.88 11.41 14.34
C ASP A 88 -23.31 11.83 13.93
N VAL A 89 -23.43 12.94 13.19
CA VAL A 89 -24.72 13.43 12.65
C VAL A 89 -25.33 12.41 11.69
N HIS A 90 -24.53 11.80 10.82
CA HIS A 90 -25.01 10.78 9.89
C HIS A 90 -25.47 9.50 10.61
N GLU A 91 -24.74 9.09 11.66
CA GLU A 91 -25.10 7.95 12.50
C GLU A 91 -26.42 8.19 13.25
N GLU A 92 -26.63 9.39 13.80
CA GLU A 92 -27.89 9.77 14.44
C GLU A 92 -29.08 9.77 13.43
N GLU A 93 -28.87 10.27 12.21
CA GLU A 93 -29.91 10.29 11.18
C GLU A 93 -30.33 8.87 10.75
N MET A 94 -29.37 7.95 10.62
CA MET A 94 -29.63 6.54 10.32
C MET A 94 -30.45 5.87 11.44
N ARG A 95 -30.06 6.06 12.71
CA ARG A 95 -30.84 5.55 13.87
C ARG A 95 -32.27 6.08 13.88
N MET A 96 -32.44 7.36 13.59
CA MET A 96 -33.76 8.00 13.55
C MET A 96 -34.62 7.50 12.38
N ASN A 97 -34.02 7.18 11.24
CA ASN A 97 -34.72 6.61 10.09
C ASN A 97 -35.18 5.17 10.37
N ASP A 98 -34.34 4.37 11.01
CA ASP A 98 -34.70 2.99 11.34
C ASP A 98 -35.81 2.92 12.40
N TYR A 99 -35.76 3.76 13.43
CA TYR A 99 -36.86 3.90 14.39
C TYR A 99 -38.19 4.31 13.70
N LYS A 100 -38.12 5.24 12.74
CA LYS A 100 -39.30 5.64 11.94
C LYS A 100 -39.83 4.50 11.07
N LYS A 101 -38.96 3.68 10.47
CA LYS A 101 -39.35 2.52 9.67
C LYS A 101 -40.00 1.45 10.52
N GLU A 102 -39.43 1.14 11.69
CA GLU A 102 -39.99 0.17 12.63
C GLU A 102 -41.38 0.58 13.12
N LYS A 103 -41.56 1.84 13.54
CA LYS A 103 -42.89 2.35 13.90
C LYS A 103 -43.90 2.27 12.77
N LYS A 104 -43.49 2.60 11.53
CA LYS A 104 -44.37 2.46 10.35
C LYS A 104 -44.70 1.00 10.07
N ALA A 105 -43.75 0.08 10.24
CA ALA A 105 -43.98 -1.35 10.06
C ALA A 105 -44.90 -1.94 11.14
N GLU A 106 -44.73 -1.52 12.39
CA GLU A 106 -45.61 -1.91 13.50
C GLU A 106 -47.04 -1.42 13.29
N GLN A 107 -47.22 -0.15 12.88
CA GLN A 107 -48.54 0.39 12.52
C GLN A 107 -49.17 -0.37 11.35
N ARG A 108 -48.40 -0.74 10.33
CA ARG A 108 -48.89 -1.56 9.20
C ARG A 108 -49.32 -2.96 9.68
N LYS A 109 -48.53 -3.61 10.54
CA LYS A 109 -48.87 -4.92 11.12
C LYS A 109 -50.16 -4.86 11.94
N ARG A 110 -50.35 -3.84 12.78
CA ARG A 110 -51.59 -3.66 13.55
C ARG A 110 -52.82 -3.49 12.64
N LYS A 111 -52.71 -2.69 11.57
CA LYS A 111 -53.78 -2.53 10.58
C LYS A 111 -54.09 -3.81 9.80
N LEU A 112 -53.10 -4.66 9.53
CA LEU A 112 -53.28 -5.96 8.89
C LEU A 112 -53.98 -6.98 9.81
N ILE A 113 -53.74 -6.90 11.12
CA ILE A 113 -54.39 -7.77 12.12
C ILE A 113 -55.85 -7.34 12.36
N GLU A 114 -56.12 -6.03 12.35
CA GLU A 114 -57.47 -5.49 12.55
C GLU A 114 -58.35 -5.56 11.28
N ALA A 115 -57.74 -5.73 10.11
CA ALA A 115 -58.43 -5.87 8.82
C ALA A 115 -58.59 -7.33 8.37
N ALA A 116 -58.37 -8.32 9.23
CA ALA A 116 -58.61 -9.73 8.91
C ALA A 116 -60.09 -10.09 9.17
N PRO A 117 -60.92 -10.32 8.14
CA PRO A 117 -62.21 -10.98 8.29
C PRO A 117 -61.98 -12.49 8.44
N GLU A 118 -62.88 -13.16 9.14
CA GLU A 118 -63.00 -14.62 9.16
C GLU A 118 -63.40 -15.18 7.78
N GLU A 119 -62.82 -16.35 7.49
CA GLU A 119 -63.22 -17.45 6.60
C GLU A 119 -63.19 -17.30 5.06
N ASP A 120 -62.66 -18.40 4.50
CA ASP A 120 -63.05 -19.14 3.30
C ASP A 120 -62.41 -18.95 1.90
N ASP A 121 -61.97 -20.13 1.44
CA ASP A 121 -61.76 -20.69 0.10
C ASP A 121 -60.80 -20.01 -0.87
N LEU A 122 -59.76 -20.76 -1.27
CA LEU A 122 -59.16 -20.67 -2.61
C LEU A 122 -58.44 -21.98 -2.99
N ASP A 123 -58.97 -22.60 -4.04
CA ASP A 123 -58.62 -23.90 -4.62
C ASP A 123 -57.15 -24.10 -5.06
N PRO A 124 -56.67 -25.36 -5.07
CA PRO A 124 -55.31 -25.75 -5.45
C PRO A 124 -55.16 -25.98 -6.98
N GLU A 125 -55.29 -24.95 -7.83
CA GLU A 125 -55.02 -25.09 -9.28
C GLU A 125 -53.87 -24.22 -9.82
N LEU A 126 -53.31 -23.30 -9.03
CA LEU A 126 -52.26 -22.38 -9.52
C LEU A 126 -50.82 -22.81 -9.17
N LYS A 127 -50.54 -24.11 -9.08
CA LYS A 127 -49.18 -24.65 -8.86
C LYS A 127 -48.71 -25.64 -9.93
N ALA A 128 -49.52 -25.85 -10.98
CA ALA A 128 -49.24 -26.81 -12.05
C ALA A 128 -48.80 -26.16 -13.37
N MET A 129 -48.30 -24.92 -13.35
CA MET A 129 -47.69 -24.27 -14.52
C MET A 129 -46.16 -24.20 -14.35
N MET A 130 -45.52 -25.36 -14.25
CA MET A 130 -44.07 -25.52 -14.47
C MET A 130 -43.86 -26.66 -15.46
N GLY A 131 -44.22 -26.40 -16.70
CA GLY A 131 -43.87 -27.26 -17.83
C GLY A 131 -42.37 -27.11 -18.15
N THR A 132 -41.60 -28.15 -17.86
CA THR A 132 -40.37 -28.43 -18.61
C THR A 132 -40.40 -29.88 -19.03
N GLY A 133 -40.86 -30.09 -20.26
CA GLY A 133 -40.93 -31.38 -20.91
C GLY A 133 -39.55 -31.97 -21.22
N SER A 134 -39.44 -33.26 -20.95
CA SER A 134 -38.82 -34.30 -21.77
C SER A 134 -37.87 -33.86 -22.90
N ILE A 135 -36.55 -34.05 -22.71
CA ILE A 135 -35.59 -34.19 -23.81
C ILE A 135 -34.67 -35.40 -23.55
N MET A 136 -35.03 -36.51 -24.21
CA MET A 136 -34.21 -37.52 -24.89
C MET A 136 -32.83 -37.88 -24.27
N ILE A 137 -32.81 -39.01 -23.58
CA ILE A 137 -31.62 -39.77 -23.17
C ILE A 137 -31.09 -40.50 -24.41
N ALA A 138 -30.30 -39.83 -25.27
CA ALA A 138 -29.60 -40.52 -26.36
C ALA A 138 -28.27 -39.86 -26.78
N ASN A 139 -27.74 -38.91 -26.01
CA ASN A 139 -26.47 -38.25 -26.36
C ASN A 139 -25.53 -37.99 -25.16
N ARG A 140 -25.73 -38.72 -24.06
CA ARG A 140 -25.02 -38.46 -22.78
C ARG A 140 -23.55 -38.93 -22.78
N LEU A 141 -23.18 -39.92 -23.60
CA LEU A 141 -21.80 -40.42 -23.66
C LEU A 141 -20.87 -39.49 -24.44
N GLY A 142 -21.34 -38.97 -25.58
CA GLY A 142 -20.57 -38.03 -26.41
C GLY A 142 -20.40 -36.67 -25.73
N ILE A 143 -21.46 -36.17 -25.08
CA ILE A 143 -21.39 -34.91 -24.32
C ILE A 143 -20.50 -35.08 -23.10
N ALA A 144 -20.55 -36.21 -22.36
CA ALA A 144 -19.65 -36.44 -21.22
C ALA A 144 -18.18 -36.58 -21.64
N ALA A 145 -17.89 -37.24 -22.78
CA ALA A 145 -16.53 -37.34 -23.31
C ALA A 145 -16.00 -35.98 -23.79
N LEU A 146 -16.86 -35.18 -24.44
CA LEU A 146 -16.50 -33.83 -24.90
C LEU A 146 -16.35 -32.86 -23.72
N PHE A 147 -17.19 -32.99 -22.68
CA PHE A 147 -17.02 -32.26 -21.42
C PHE A 147 -15.74 -32.67 -20.70
N LEU A 148 -15.38 -33.97 -20.68
CA LEU A 148 -14.13 -34.44 -20.06
C LEU A 148 -12.88 -33.99 -20.82
N VAL A 149 -12.94 -33.92 -22.16
CA VAL A 149 -11.85 -33.40 -22.99
C VAL A 149 -11.72 -31.88 -22.85
N VAL A 150 -12.85 -31.14 -22.79
CA VAL A 150 -12.84 -29.70 -22.53
C VAL A 150 -12.40 -29.40 -21.10
N LEU A 151 -12.78 -30.23 -20.11
CA LEU A 151 -12.31 -30.14 -18.74
C LEU A 151 -10.80 -30.45 -18.66
N ALA A 152 -10.30 -31.46 -19.37
CA ALA A 152 -8.88 -31.78 -19.42
C ALA A 152 -8.05 -30.66 -20.07
N LEU A 153 -8.55 -30.03 -21.16
CA LEU A 153 -7.93 -28.86 -21.78
C LEU A 153 -7.99 -27.62 -20.89
N ALA A 154 -9.07 -27.44 -20.12
CA ALA A 154 -9.19 -26.38 -19.12
C ALA A 154 -8.21 -26.58 -17.94
N TYR A 155 -7.91 -27.82 -17.57
CA TYR A 155 -6.92 -28.13 -16.52
C TYR A 155 -5.46 -27.93 -16.99
N ALA A 156 -5.18 -28.07 -18.29
CA ALA A 156 -3.83 -27.82 -18.83
C ALA A 156 -3.48 -26.32 -18.92
N ALA A 157 -4.50 -25.46 -18.92
CA ALA A 157 -4.35 -24.00 -18.91
C ALA A 157 -4.67 -23.42 -17.52
N GLN A 158 -4.10 -24.00 -16.46
CA GLN A 158 -4.21 -23.38 -15.15
C GLN A 158 -3.42 -22.06 -15.12
N PRO A 159 -4.05 -20.91 -14.80
CA PRO A 159 -3.29 -19.76 -14.34
C PRO A 159 -2.54 -20.22 -13.08
N THR A 160 -1.20 -20.16 -13.10
CA THR A 160 -0.37 -20.44 -11.92
C THR A 160 -0.98 -19.73 -10.72
N SER A 161 -1.36 -20.52 -9.72
CA SER A 161 -2.10 -20.00 -8.59
C SER A 161 -1.24 -18.99 -7.83
N LEU A 162 -1.86 -17.96 -7.25
CA LEU A 162 -1.14 -16.90 -6.55
C LEU A 162 -0.22 -17.46 -5.45
N ASP A 163 -0.69 -18.49 -4.75
CA ASP A 163 0.08 -19.15 -3.69
C ASP A 163 1.32 -19.86 -4.23
N GLU A 164 1.21 -20.55 -5.37
CA GLU A 164 2.37 -21.18 -6.03
C GLU A 164 3.40 -20.13 -6.48
N LYS A 165 2.94 -18.99 -7.01
CA LYS A 165 3.85 -17.89 -7.38
C LYS A 165 4.60 -17.37 -6.16
N VAL A 166 3.89 -17.11 -5.07
CA VAL A 166 4.47 -16.62 -3.82
C VAL A 166 5.41 -17.66 -3.23
N LYS A 167 5.06 -18.95 -3.26
CA LYS A 167 5.93 -20.04 -2.81
C LYS A 167 7.20 -20.16 -3.63
N ALA A 168 7.11 -20.04 -4.96
CA ALA A 168 8.26 -20.03 -5.85
C ALA A 168 9.17 -18.82 -5.59
N LEU A 169 8.59 -17.64 -5.37
CA LEU A 169 9.33 -16.42 -5.04
C LEU A 169 10.02 -16.54 -3.67
N GLN A 170 9.36 -17.16 -2.69
CA GLN A 170 9.92 -17.40 -1.36
C GLN A 170 11.11 -18.38 -1.42
N ASP A 171 11.00 -19.46 -2.21
CA ASP A 171 12.11 -20.42 -2.38
C ASP A 171 13.35 -19.75 -3.01
N LEU A 172 13.14 -18.83 -3.96
CA LEU A 172 14.22 -18.03 -4.53
C LEU A 172 14.84 -17.08 -3.50
N LEU A 173 14.03 -16.44 -2.64
CA LEU A 173 14.52 -15.56 -1.58
C LEU A 173 15.28 -16.29 -0.47
N TYR A 174 14.97 -17.57 -0.23
CA TYR A 174 15.75 -18.38 0.71
C TYR A 174 17.19 -18.56 0.25
N ARG A 175 17.43 -18.58 -1.07
CA ARG A 175 18.77 -18.73 -1.67
C ARG A 175 19.50 -17.40 -1.84
N GLN A 176 18.79 -16.33 -2.21
CA GLN A 176 19.39 -15.02 -2.45
C GLN A 176 18.51 -13.89 -1.90
N PRO A 177 19.08 -12.83 -1.30
CA PRO A 177 18.28 -11.75 -0.72
C PRO A 177 17.48 -10.94 -1.74
N ALA A 178 17.90 -10.94 -3.00
CA ALA A 178 17.17 -10.33 -4.09
C ALA A 178 17.14 -11.27 -5.30
N VAL A 179 15.97 -11.41 -5.91
CA VAL A 179 15.77 -12.31 -7.06
C VAL A 179 16.30 -11.64 -8.33
N ARG A 180 17.25 -12.28 -9.01
CA ARG A 180 17.66 -11.84 -10.35
C ARG A 180 16.55 -12.12 -11.35
N MET A 181 16.08 -11.07 -12.00
CA MET A 181 14.91 -11.08 -12.88
C MET A 181 15.35 -11.23 -14.34
N ASN A 182 14.82 -12.24 -15.01
CA ASN A 182 14.84 -12.35 -16.46
C ASN A 182 13.49 -11.91 -17.03
N MET A 183 13.34 -11.94 -18.36
CA MET A 183 12.10 -11.51 -19.01
C MET A 183 10.88 -12.36 -18.61
N ASP A 184 11.06 -13.67 -18.40
CA ASP A 184 9.97 -14.57 -18.01
C ASP A 184 9.53 -14.35 -16.56
N ARG A 185 10.48 -14.26 -15.61
CA ARG A 185 10.22 -13.93 -14.21
C ARG A 185 9.59 -12.54 -14.08
N TRP A 186 10.04 -11.57 -14.87
CA TRP A 186 9.45 -10.24 -14.91
C TRP A 186 7.98 -10.28 -15.34
N LYS A 187 7.67 -11.02 -16.41
CA LYS A 187 6.27 -11.19 -16.85
C LYS A 187 5.45 -11.87 -15.76
N THR A 188 5.92 -12.98 -15.18
CA THR A 188 5.14 -13.81 -14.25
C THR A 188 4.96 -13.19 -12.86
N PHE A 189 6.01 -12.57 -12.30
CA PHE A 189 6.01 -12.05 -10.93
C PHE A 189 5.76 -10.54 -10.84
N VAL A 190 6.13 -9.76 -11.87
CA VAL A 190 5.98 -8.28 -11.83
C VAL A 190 4.82 -7.78 -12.67
N ARG A 191 4.54 -8.33 -13.86
CA ARG A 191 3.46 -7.82 -14.74
C ARG A 191 2.14 -8.57 -14.61
N GLN A 192 2.18 -9.89 -14.53
CA GLN A 192 0.99 -10.73 -14.52
C GLN A 192 0.20 -10.51 -13.22
N GLN A 193 -1.12 -10.38 -13.35
CA GLN A 193 -2.07 -10.36 -12.24
C GLN A 193 -2.59 -11.79 -11.96
N PRO A 194 -3.14 -12.08 -10.78
CA PRO A 194 -3.29 -11.24 -9.58
C PRO A 194 -2.00 -11.11 -8.75
N ARG A 195 -1.83 -10.02 -7.98
CA ARG A 195 -0.71 -9.82 -7.04
C ARG A 195 -1.24 -9.31 -5.69
N ASN A 196 -0.78 -9.91 -4.60
CA ASN A 196 -1.04 -9.49 -3.22
C ASN A 196 0.27 -9.17 -2.46
N TYR A 197 1.31 -8.85 -3.22
CA TYR A 197 2.62 -8.50 -2.73
C TYR A 197 3.20 -7.37 -3.58
N SER A 198 3.97 -6.50 -2.97
CA SER A 198 4.74 -5.46 -3.61
C SER A 198 6.13 -5.99 -3.97
N MET A 199 6.65 -5.52 -5.10
CA MET A 199 7.98 -5.89 -5.57
C MET A 199 8.84 -4.62 -5.68
N ILE A 200 9.97 -4.61 -5.01
CA ILE A 200 10.97 -3.56 -5.10
C ILE A 200 12.05 -4.04 -6.06
N ILE A 201 12.14 -3.38 -7.22
CA ILE A 201 13.09 -3.75 -8.25
C ILE A 201 14.19 -2.70 -8.36
N MET A 202 15.44 -3.15 -8.28
CA MET A 202 16.61 -2.35 -8.63
C MET A 202 17.03 -2.66 -10.07
N PHE A 203 17.11 -1.61 -10.89
CA PHE A 203 17.71 -1.66 -12.22
C PHE A 203 19.20 -1.35 -12.11
N THR A 204 20.05 -2.24 -12.62
CA THR A 204 21.50 -2.09 -12.56
C THR A 204 22.13 -2.41 -13.91
N ALA A 205 23.38 -1.99 -14.07
CA ALA A 205 24.26 -2.38 -15.18
C ALA A 205 25.63 -2.63 -14.56
N LEU A 206 25.78 -3.77 -13.90
CA LEU A 206 27.01 -4.11 -13.16
C LEU A 206 28.05 -4.77 -14.08
N SER A 207 27.66 -5.15 -15.28
CA SER A 207 28.55 -5.78 -16.24
C SER A 207 29.75 -4.92 -16.60
N PRO A 208 30.94 -5.52 -16.82
CA PRO A 208 32.18 -4.78 -17.07
C PRO A 208 32.15 -3.98 -18.38
N GLY A 209 31.23 -4.29 -19.31
CA GLY A 209 31.02 -3.54 -20.54
C GLY A 209 30.34 -2.18 -20.33
N VAL A 210 29.61 -2.01 -19.21
CA VAL A 210 28.91 -0.77 -18.85
C VAL A 210 29.59 -0.23 -17.60
N ASN A 211 30.63 0.58 -17.78
CA ASN A 211 31.43 1.12 -16.68
C ASN A 211 30.62 2.12 -15.83
N CYS A 212 29.75 1.62 -14.96
CA CYS A 212 28.85 2.39 -14.12
C CYS A 212 29.44 2.57 -12.71
N PRO A 213 29.99 3.76 -12.36
CA PRO A 213 30.61 3.98 -11.05
C PRO A 213 29.61 4.00 -9.89
N ILE A 214 28.33 4.26 -10.15
CA ILE A 214 27.27 4.38 -9.13
C ILE A 214 26.57 3.04 -8.90
N CYS A 215 26.53 2.17 -9.92
CA CYS A 215 25.74 0.94 -9.88
C CYS A 215 26.27 -0.04 -8.82
N LYS A 216 27.60 -0.12 -8.66
CA LYS A 216 28.22 -1.00 -7.67
C LYS A 216 27.92 -0.59 -6.21
N PRO A 217 28.20 0.65 -5.76
CA PRO A 217 27.86 1.05 -4.39
C PRO A 217 26.34 1.03 -4.13
N ALA A 218 25.50 1.40 -5.12
CA ALA A 218 24.05 1.31 -4.96
C ALA A 218 23.56 -0.15 -4.84
N TYR A 219 24.17 -1.07 -5.60
CA TYR A 219 23.88 -2.50 -5.53
C TYR A 219 24.20 -3.06 -4.14
N ASP A 220 25.35 -2.70 -3.58
CA ASP A 220 25.77 -3.17 -2.26
C ASP A 220 24.79 -2.72 -1.16
N GLU A 221 24.37 -1.45 -1.17
CA GLU A 221 23.37 -0.91 -0.23
C GLU A 221 21.99 -1.58 -0.39
N PHE A 222 21.58 -1.83 -1.64
CA PHE A 222 20.33 -2.53 -1.91
C PHE A 222 20.34 -3.96 -1.38
N MET A 223 21.47 -4.67 -1.53
CA MET A 223 21.61 -6.03 -1.02
C MET A 223 21.61 -6.08 0.51
N ILE A 224 22.16 -5.07 1.18
CA ILE A 224 22.09 -4.95 2.66
C ILE A 224 20.64 -4.74 3.10
N MET A 225 19.90 -3.85 2.43
CA MET A 225 18.48 -3.62 2.70
C MET A 225 17.65 -4.89 2.53
N ALA A 226 17.82 -5.57 1.38
CA ALA A 226 17.10 -6.80 1.07
C ALA A 226 17.40 -7.92 2.07
N ASN A 227 18.67 -8.07 2.49
CA ASN A 227 19.05 -9.00 3.55
C ASN A 227 18.40 -8.66 4.89
N SER A 228 18.45 -7.39 5.28
CA SER A 228 17.88 -6.92 6.55
C SER A 228 16.38 -7.18 6.61
N TYR A 229 15.67 -6.90 5.53
CA TYR A 229 14.24 -7.17 5.42
C TYR A 229 13.93 -8.67 5.51
N ARG A 230 14.71 -9.52 4.82
CA ARG A 230 14.54 -10.98 4.86
C ARG A 230 14.62 -11.54 6.29
N TYR A 231 15.52 -11.01 7.12
CA TYR A 231 15.67 -11.43 8.51
C TYR A 231 14.63 -10.81 9.44
N ALA A 232 14.26 -9.55 9.24
CA ALA A 232 13.29 -8.86 10.09
C ALA A 232 11.84 -9.30 9.83
N HIS A 233 11.53 -9.71 8.60
CA HIS A 233 10.17 -9.97 8.13
C HIS A 233 10.07 -11.30 7.35
N SER A 234 10.67 -12.37 7.88
CA SER A 234 10.65 -13.71 7.23
C SER A 234 9.24 -14.29 7.06
N GLU A 235 8.30 -13.90 7.93
CA GLU A 235 6.91 -14.37 7.93
C GLU A 235 5.97 -13.50 7.06
N LEU A 236 6.35 -12.26 6.76
CA LEU A 236 5.51 -11.33 5.99
C LEU A 236 5.77 -11.47 4.49
N LYS A 237 4.86 -12.16 3.81
CA LYS A 237 4.85 -12.41 2.36
C LYS A 237 4.33 -11.22 1.55
N GLN A 238 4.68 -10.00 1.95
CA GLN A 238 4.12 -8.77 1.38
C GLN A 238 5.09 -8.02 0.48
N VAL A 239 6.40 -8.08 0.73
CA VAL A 239 7.39 -7.31 -0.03
C VAL A 239 8.53 -8.21 -0.48
N TYR A 240 8.87 -8.13 -1.75
CA TYR A 240 9.92 -8.92 -2.38
C TYR A 240 10.93 -8.02 -3.09
N PHE A 241 12.21 -8.42 -3.06
CA PHE A 241 13.30 -7.68 -3.69
C PHE A 241 13.75 -8.39 -4.97
N GLY A 242 13.95 -7.61 -6.02
CA GLY A 242 14.49 -8.11 -7.28
C GLY A 242 15.52 -7.18 -7.89
N VAL A 243 16.39 -7.75 -8.71
CA VAL A 243 17.41 -7.02 -9.47
C VAL A 243 17.27 -7.36 -10.95
N VAL A 244 17.28 -6.33 -11.79
CA VAL A 244 17.29 -6.46 -13.25
C VAL A 244 18.61 -5.88 -13.75
N ASP A 245 19.43 -6.70 -14.41
CA ASP A 245 20.64 -6.23 -15.08
C ASP A 245 20.34 -5.88 -16.55
N TYR A 246 20.94 -4.79 -17.04
CA TYR A 246 20.83 -4.34 -18.42
C TYR A 246 21.26 -5.40 -19.43
N GLU A 247 22.34 -6.14 -19.16
CA GLU A 247 22.79 -7.17 -20.12
C GLU A 247 21.86 -8.38 -20.17
N GLU A 248 21.22 -8.75 -19.06
CA GLU A 248 20.35 -9.92 -19.02
C GLU A 248 18.99 -9.67 -19.68
N ALA A 249 18.46 -8.45 -19.54
CA ALA A 249 17.11 -8.16 -19.99
C ALA A 249 16.94 -6.70 -20.45
N PRO A 250 17.61 -6.26 -21.54
CA PRO A 250 17.52 -4.89 -22.04
C PRO A 250 16.09 -4.51 -22.48
N GLN A 251 15.29 -5.51 -22.85
CA GLN A 251 13.88 -5.35 -23.23
C GLN A 251 13.01 -4.84 -22.07
N ILE A 252 13.35 -5.18 -20.82
CA ILE A 252 12.61 -4.69 -19.65
C ILE A 252 12.84 -3.18 -19.53
N PHE A 253 14.06 -2.69 -19.77
CA PHE A 253 14.37 -1.26 -19.74
C PHE A 253 13.66 -0.46 -20.84
N GLN A 254 13.32 -1.10 -21.96
CA GLN A 254 12.51 -0.46 -23.02
C GLN A 254 11.02 -0.49 -22.67
N ALA A 255 10.54 -1.62 -22.15
CA ALA A 255 9.14 -1.81 -21.78
C ALA A 255 8.72 -0.92 -20.61
N VAL A 256 9.65 -0.68 -19.69
CA VAL A 256 9.47 0.24 -18.58
C VAL A 256 10.17 1.53 -18.96
N ARG A 257 9.42 2.52 -19.46
CA ARG A 257 9.95 3.81 -19.93
C ARG A 257 10.72 4.52 -18.81
N PHE A 258 12.01 4.23 -18.65
CA PHE A 258 12.86 4.86 -17.64
C PHE A 258 14.11 5.48 -18.25
N SER A 259 14.16 6.80 -18.15
CA SER A 259 15.40 7.53 -17.91
C SER A 259 16.05 6.98 -16.63
N LEU A 260 17.25 6.44 -16.79
CA LEU A 260 18.10 5.72 -15.84
C LEU A 260 17.97 6.21 -14.37
N HIS A 261 17.77 5.28 -13.43
CA HIS A 261 17.69 5.42 -11.95
C HIS A 261 16.31 5.64 -11.30
N THR A 262 15.32 4.81 -11.64
CA THR A 262 14.08 4.77 -10.84
C THR A 262 13.89 3.43 -10.14
N PHE A 263 13.85 3.47 -8.81
CA PHE A 263 13.26 2.42 -8.00
C PHE A 263 11.76 2.40 -8.28
N ILE A 264 11.27 1.31 -8.87
CA ILE A 264 9.84 1.13 -9.06
C ILE A 264 9.33 0.41 -7.83
N THR A 265 8.54 1.10 -7.02
CA THR A 265 7.62 0.45 -6.09
C THR A 265 6.30 0.30 -6.85
N SER A 266 5.99 -0.90 -7.36
CA SER A 266 4.62 -1.18 -7.80
C SER A 266 3.81 -1.48 -6.54
N ASN A 267 2.81 -0.63 -6.28
CA ASN A 267 1.66 -1.02 -5.47
C ASN A 267 0.90 -2.15 -6.19
#